data_AF-A0A3D5JJJ5-F1
#
_entry.id   AF-A0A3D5JJJ5-F1
#
_cell.length_a   1.000
_cell.length_b   1.000
_cell.length_c   1.000
_cell.angle_alpha   90.00
_cell.angle_beta   90.00
_cell.angle_gamma   90.00
#
_symmetry.space_group_name_H-M   'P 1'
#
loop_
_entity.id
_entity.type
_entity.pdbx_description
1 polymer ?
#
loop_
_entity_poly.entity_id
_entity_poly.type
_entity_poly.pdbx_seq_one_letter_code
_entity_poly.pdbx_strand_id
1 'polypeptide(L)'
;DRNIASFAATFPVHDPRYVLVVMVDEPKPQKFSYGYATGGWVAAPAARRIIQHAAPRLGIHPVDENSPEIRQKLHMEFRIGKEEKTLASF
;
A
#
# COMPACT_ATOMS: atom_id res chain seq x y z
N ASP A 1 18.19 21.28 -2.43
CA ASP A 1 16.92 20.58 -2.13
C ASP A 1 17.18 19.18 -1.63
N ARG A 2 16.75 18.86 -0.40
CA ARG A 2 16.70 17.50 0.12
C ARG A 2 15.24 17.09 0.22
N ASN A 3 14.85 16.05 -0.51
CA ASN A 3 13.50 15.49 -0.46
C ASN A 3 13.62 14.01 -0.13
N ILE A 4 12.71 13.49 0.69
CA ILE A 4 12.58 12.06 0.95
C ILE A 4 11.19 11.64 0.49
N ALA A 5 11.14 10.73 -0.49
CA ALA A 5 9.89 10.10 -0.89
C ALA A 5 9.66 8.86 -0.02
N SER A 6 8.61 8.89 0.81
CA SER A 6 8.22 7.78 1.67
C SER A 6 6.88 7.17 1.25
N PHE A 7 6.74 5.86 1.46
CA PHE A 7 5.51 5.11 1.23
C PHE A 7 5.36 4.03 2.30
N ALA A 8 4.17 3.92 2.87
CA ALA A 8 3.82 2.90 3.85
C ALA A 8 2.64 2.07 3.32
N ALA A 9 2.73 0.75 3.47
CA ALA A 9 1.67 -0.18 3.11
C ALA A 9 1.52 -1.26 4.16
N THR A 10 0.30 -1.79 4.26
CA THR A 10 -0.02 -2.98 5.04
C THR A 10 -0.43 -4.11 4.10
N PHE A 11 -0.05 -5.35 4.42
CA PHE A 11 -0.46 -6.52 3.66
C PHE A 11 -0.58 -7.80 4.54
N PRO A 12 -1.47 -8.74 4.18
CA PRO A 12 -2.59 -8.55 3.24
C PRO A 12 -3.67 -7.62 3.86
N VAL A 13 -4.34 -6.82 3.04
CA VAL A 13 -5.25 -5.76 3.54
C VAL A 13 -6.51 -6.30 4.27
N HIS A 14 -6.95 -7.52 3.92
CA HIS A 14 -8.11 -8.17 4.54
C HIS A 14 -7.80 -8.91 5.85
N ASP A 15 -6.51 -9.11 6.17
CA ASP A 15 -6.02 -9.62 7.45
C ASP A 15 -4.61 -9.04 7.69
N PRO A 16 -4.51 -7.74 8.06
CA PRO A 16 -3.22 -7.05 8.19
C PRO A 16 -2.26 -7.74 9.15
N ARG A 17 -1.10 -8.20 8.66
CA ARG A 17 -0.05 -8.82 9.48
C ARG A 17 1.31 -8.16 9.38
N TYR A 18 1.55 -7.45 8.27
CA TYR A 18 2.84 -6.87 7.96
C TYR A 18 2.68 -5.41 7.54
N VAL A 19 3.64 -4.58 7.95
CA VAL A 19 3.81 -3.20 7.47
C VAL A 19 5.12 -3.12 6.70
N LEU A 20 5.07 -2.56 5.50
CA LEU A 20 6.24 -2.21 4.70
C LEU A 20 6.36 -0.70 4.64
N VAL A 21 7.53 -0.18 4.98
CA VAL A 21 7.90 1.23 4.79
C VAL A 21 9.06 1.28 3.81
N VAL A 22 8.91 2.08 2.76
CA VAL A 22 9.95 2.36 1.77
C VAL A 22 10.25 3.84 1.81
N MET A 23 11.54 4.19 1.87
CA MET A 23 12.02 5.57 1.80
C MET A 23 13.09 5.67 0.73
N VAL A 24 12.97 6.68 -0.13
CA VAL A 24 13.94 7.00 -1.17
C VAL A 24 14.46 8.41 -0.90
N ASP A 25 15.75 8.49 -0.60
CA ASP A 25 16.44 9.76 -0.45
C ASP A 25 16.74 10.37 -1.83
N GLU A 26 16.62 11.69 -1.93
CA GLU A 26 16.78 12.48 -3.15
C GLU A 26 16.13 11.82 -4.39
N PRO A 27 14.80 11.54 -4.33
CA PRO A 27 14.11 10.80 -5.37
C PRO A 27 14.14 11.54 -6.69
N LYS A 28 14.48 10.83 -7.76
CA LYS A 28 14.50 11.38 -9.12
C LYS A 28 13.18 11.11 -9.84
N PRO A 29 12.59 12.11 -10.52
CA PRO A 29 11.46 11.89 -11.41
C PRO A 29 11.75 10.80 -12.44
N GLN A 30 10.74 9.98 -12.74
CA GLN A 30 10.80 8.90 -13.70
C GLN A 30 9.93 9.24 -14.91
N LYS A 31 10.19 8.62 -16.08
CA LYS A 31 9.35 8.82 -17.28
C LYS A 31 7.87 8.53 -17.01
N PHE A 32 7.60 7.48 -16.24
CA PHE A 32 6.24 7.06 -15.88
C PHE A 32 5.61 7.91 -14.77
N SER A 33 6.38 8.77 -14.10
CA SER A 33 5.88 9.64 -13.03
C SER A 33 5.49 11.03 -13.50
N TYR A 34 5.46 11.29 -14.82
CA TYR A 34 5.10 12.60 -15.39
C TYR A 34 5.87 13.80 -14.79
N GLY A 35 7.11 13.56 -14.34
CA GLY A 35 7.94 14.58 -13.69
C GLY A 35 7.79 14.66 -12.16
N TYR A 36 6.91 13.88 -11.54
CA TYR A 36 6.73 13.85 -10.08
C TYR A 36 7.76 12.96 -9.37
N ALA A 37 8.16 13.37 -8.17
CA ALA A 37 9.10 12.64 -7.30
C ALA A 37 8.50 12.38 -5.90
N THR A 38 7.20 12.09 -5.83
CA THR A 38 6.51 11.78 -4.55
C THR A 38 6.57 10.28 -4.24
N GLY A 39 6.27 9.91 -2.99
CA GLY A 39 6.24 8.52 -2.52
C GLY A 39 5.38 7.59 -3.38
N GLY A 40 4.18 8.04 -3.77
CA GLY A 40 3.28 7.26 -4.62
C GLY A 40 3.86 6.96 -6.01
N TRP A 41 4.68 7.86 -6.55
CA TRP A 41 5.29 7.67 -7.87
C TRP A 41 6.60 6.90 -7.81
N VAL A 42 7.43 7.16 -6.80
CA VAL A 42 8.80 6.63 -6.74
C VAL A 42 8.90 5.39 -5.85
N ALA A 43 8.33 5.44 -4.65
CA ALA A 43 8.45 4.38 -3.66
C ALA A 43 7.37 3.28 -3.79
N ALA A 44 6.14 3.63 -4.18
CA ALA A 44 5.05 2.65 -4.28
C ALA A 44 5.30 1.52 -5.31
N PRO A 45 5.88 1.76 -6.50
CA PRO A 45 6.21 0.69 -7.43
C PRO A 45 7.24 -0.30 -6.86
N ALA A 46 8.19 0.18 -6.06
CA ALA A 46 9.14 -0.67 -5.35
C ALA A 46 8.42 -1.48 -4.27
N ALA A 47 7.55 -0.86 -3.47
CA ALA A 47 6.75 -1.54 -2.47
C ALA A 47 5.91 -2.67 -3.06
N ARG A 48 5.24 -2.44 -4.22
CA ARG A 48 4.49 -3.48 -4.94
C ARG A 48 5.37 -4.70 -5.27
N ARG A 49 6.56 -4.48 -5.82
CA ARG A 49 7.48 -5.57 -6.20
C ARG A 49 7.97 -6.33 -4.96
N ILE A 50 8.32 -5.61 -3.89
CA ILE A 50 8.73 -6.22 -2.62
C ILE A 50 7.62 -7.13 -2.09
N ILE A 51 6.38 -6.62 -2.00
CA ILE A 51 5.23 -7.39 -1.50
C ILE A 51 4.95 -8.61 -2.40
N GLN A 52 4.93 -8.45 -3.72
CA GLN A 52 4.69 -9.55 -4.66
C GLN A 52 5.70 -10.70 -4.52
N HIS A 53 6.95 -10.41 -4.17
CA HIS A 53 7.99 -11.42 -3.97
C HIS A 53 8.09 -11.92 -2.52
N ALA A 54 7.82 -11.08 -1.54
CA ALA A 54 7.92 -11.44 -0.12
C ALA A 54 6.69 -12.22 0.35
N ALA A 55 5.48 -11.79 -0.03
CA ALA A 55 4.23 -12.36 0.44
C ALA A 55 4.15 -13.88 0.24
N PRO A 56 4.44 -14.46 -0.94
CA PRO A 56 4.38 -15.92 -1.12
C PRO A 56 5.38 -16.68 -0.23
N ARG A 57 6.55 -16.09 0.05
CA ARG A 57 7.56 -16.68 0.95
C ARG A 57 7.13 -16.62 2.41
N LEU A 58 6.26 -15.68 2.76
CA LEU A 58 5.65 -15.54 4.08
C LEU A 58 4.34 -16.33 4.22
N GLY A 59 4.00 -17.19 3.23
CA GLY A 59 2.77 -17.99 3.24
C GLY A 59 1.51 -17.18 2.91
N ILE A 60 1.64 -15.96 2.40
CA ILE A 60 0.54 -15.11 1.96
C ILE A 60 0.39 -15.27 0.44
N HIS A 61 -0.73 -15.84 0.02
CA HIS A 61 -1.05 -16.02 -1.39
C HIS A 61 -2.00 -14.92 -1.89
N PRO A 62 -1.97 -14.60 -3.20
CA PRO A 62 -2.99 -13.76 -3.81
C PRO A 62 -4.40 -14.31 -3.53
N VAL A 63 -5.33 -13.42 -3.26
CA VAL A 63 -6.75 -13.74 -3.06
C VAL A 63 -7.57 -13.13 -4.18
N ASP A 64 -8.77 -13.65 -4.41
CA ASP A 64 -9.74 -12.99 -5.28
C ASP A 64 -10.35 -11.79 -4.55
N GLU A 65 -10.01 -10.58 -4.99
CA GLU A 65 -10.51 -9.32 -4.42
C GLU A 65 -12.03 -9.14 -4.64
N ASN A 66 -12.62 -9.89 -5.57
CA ASN A 66 -14.07 -9.86 -5.82
C ASN A 66 -14.84 -10.92 -5.04
N SER A 67 -14.17 -11.80 -4.29
CA SER A 67 -14.86 -12.78 -3.47
C SER A 67 -15.72 -12.08 -2.41
N PRO A 68 -16.96 -12.54 -2.17
CA PRO A 68 -17.83 -11.97 -1.14
C PRO A 68 -17.18 -11.94 0.24
N GLU A 69 -16.41 -12.97 0.59
CA GLU A 69 -15.73 -13.10 1.88
C GLU A 69 -14.62 -12.07 2.04
N ILE A 70 -13.82 -11.83 1.00
CA ILE A 70 -12.76 -10.81 1.03
C ILE A 70 -13.37 -9.42 1.10
N ARG A 71 -14.41 -9.14 0.29
CA ARG A 71 -15.13 -7.86 0.36
C ARG A 71 -15.73 -7.62 1.73
N GLN A 72 -16.37 -8.64 2.31
CA GLN A 72 -16.92 -8.58 3.66
C GLN A 72 -15.84 -8.24 4.71
N LYS A 73 -14.67 -8.86 4.64
CA LYS A 73 -13.55 -8.53 5.55
C LYS A 73 -12.98 -7.14 5.33
N LEU A 74 -13.09 -6.59 4.12
CA LEU A 74 -12.66 -5.24 3.79
C LEU A 74 -13.66 -4.17 4.22
N HIS A 75 -14.92 -4.55 4.52
CA HIS A 75 -15.88 -3.68 5.22
C HIS A 75 -15.46 -3.54 6.69
N MET A 76 -14.33 -2.88 6.92
CA MET A 76 -13.92 -2.48 8.26
C MET A 76 -14.70 -1.22 8.66
N GLU A 77 -15.39 -1.27 9.80
CA GLU A 77 -15.93 -0.08 10.47
C GLU A 77 -14.76 0.71 11.08
N PHE A 78 -14.06 1.47 10.24
CA PHE A 78 -13.02 2.37 10.71
C PHE A 78 -13.65 3.55 11.46
N ARG A 79 -13.66 3.47 12.79
CA ARG A 79 -13.98 4.60 13.67
C ARG A 79 -12.74 5.49 13.80
N ILE A 80 -12.55 6.40 12.84
CA ILE A 80 -11.51 7.43 12.94
C ILE A 80 -12.09 8.63 13.71
N GLY A 81 -11.99 8.57 15.04
CA GLY A 81 -12.57 9.56 15.95
C GLY A 81 -14.04 9.29 16.30
N LYS A 82 -14.78 10.33 16.69
CA LYS A 82 -16.20 10.22 17.11
C LYS A 82 -17.19 10.08 15.92
N GLU A 83 -16.69 10.15 14.69
CA GLU A 83 -17.49 10.00 13.47
C GLU A 83 -17.10 8.71 12.73
N GLU A 84 -18.11 7.93 12.35
CA GLU A 84 -17.94 6.87 11.37
C GLU A 84 -17.68 7.50 10.00
N LYS A 85 -16.48 7.28 9.45
CA LYS A 85 -16.17 7.66 8.07
C LYS A 85 -15.73 6.42 7.32
N THR A 86 -16.62 5.95 6.46
CA THR A 86 -16.33 4.94 5.44
C THR A 86 -15.46 5.57 4.35
N LEU A 87 -14.17 5.69 4.61
CA LEU A 87 -13.20 6.22 3.64
C LEU A 87 -12.14 5.16 3.35
N ALA A 88 -12.54 4.18 2.55
CA ALA A 88 -11.60 3.39 1.77
C ALA A 88 -12.24 3.16 0.40
N SER A 89 -12.09 4.12 -0.50
CA SER A 89 -12.17 3.87 -1.94
C SER A 89 -10.76 3.93 -2.50
N PHE A 90 -10.31 2.83 -3.11
CA PHE A 90 -9.18 2.82 -4.04
C PHE A 90 -9.72 2.70 -5.46
#